data_AF-A0A843GBK2-F1
#
_entry.id   AF-A0A843GBK2-F1
#
_cell.length_a   1.000
_cell.length_b   1.000
_cell.length_c   1.000
_cell.angle_alpha   90.00
_cell.angle_beta   90.00
_cell.angle_gamma   90.00
#
_symmetry.space_group_name_H-M   'P 1'
#
loop_
_entity.id
_entity.type
_entity.pdbx_description
1 polymer ?
#
loop_
_entity_poly.entity_id
_entity_poly.type
_entity_poly.pdbx_seq_one_letter_code
_entity_poly.pdbx_strand_id
1 'polypeptide(L)' 'MEFDKEKLKFELMDCFSEETWPKYNFEKLVNDSTIVGDFIVVKGSNFKACFDKYSLELVNLDIMEVEV' A
#
# COMPACT_ATOMS: atom_id res chain seq x y z
N MET A 1 5.98 3.45 19.56
CA MET A 1 5.63 4.37 18.45
C MET A 1 4.29 3.89 17.94
N GLU A 2 3.25 4.72 17.98
CA GLU A 2 1.93 4.33 17.48
C GLU A 2 1.97 4.29 15.95
N PHE A 3 1.46 3.22 15.36
CA PHE A 3 1.47 3.05 13.91
C PHE A 3 0.38 3.93 13.27
N ASP A 4 0.78 4.89 12.43
CA ASP A 4 -0.14 5.84 11.79
C ASP A 4 -0.73 5.27 10.50
N LYS A 5 -1.91 4.67 10.63
CA LYS A 5 -2.65 4.04 9.52
C LYS A 5 -3.09 5.04 8.46
N GLU A 6 -3.45 6.27 8.85
CA GLU A 6 -3.92 7.31 7.92
C GLU A 6 -2.77 7.82 7.05
N LYS A 7 -1.60 8.03 7.66
CA LYS A 7 -0.39 8.37 6.92
C LYS A 7 0.00 7.27 5.93
N LEU A 8 -0.03 5.99 6.32
CA LEU A 8 0.26 4.89 5.40
C LEU A 8 -0.73 4.86 4.23
N LYS A 9 -2.03 5.02 4.50
CA LYS A 9 -3.07 5.07 3.46
C LYS A 9 -2.81 6.20 2.47
N PHE A 10 -2.45 7.38 2.97
CA PHE A 10 -2.09 8.52 2.13
C PHE A 10 -0.89 8.20 1.25
N GLU A 11 0.21 7.70 1.84
CA GLU A 11 1.43 7.34 1.11
C GLU A 11 1.16 6.28 0.03
N LEU A 12 0.34 5.26 0.33
CA LEU A 12 -0.02 4.21 -0.61
C LEU A 12 -0.86 4.70 -1.80
N MET A 13 -1.85 5.57 -1.55
CA MET A 13 -2.69 6.15 -2.60
C MET A 13 -1.88 7.11 -3.47
N ASP A 14 -1.01 7.90 -2.86
CA ASP A 14 -0.18 8.88 -3.57
C ASP A 14 0.81 8.19 -4.53
N CYS A 15 1.25 6.96 -4.24
CA CYS A 15 2.14 6.20 -5.12
C CYS A 15 1.54 5.78 -6.47
N PHE A 16 0.22 5.91 -6.65
CA PHE A 16 -0.43 5.75 -7.95
C PHE A 16 -0.55 7.06 -8.75
N SER A 17 -0.06 8.18 -8.20
CA SER A 17 0.01 9.46 -8.89
C SER A 17 1.37 9.63 -9.59
N GLU A 18 1.35 9.91 -10.89
CA GLU A 18 2.55 10.12 -11.70
C GLU A 18 3.40 11.31 -11.20
N GLU A 19 2.81 12.28 -10.48
CA GLU A 19 3.50 13.47 -9.97
C GLU A 19 4.37 13.20 -8.73
N THR A 20 4.12 12.10 -8.02
CA THR A 20 4.72 11.82 -6.69
C THR A 20 5.56 10.54 -6.66
N TRP A 21 5.58 9.76 -7.75
CA TRP A 21 6.44 8.59 -7.92
C TRP A 21 7.92 8.81 -7.56
N PRO A 22 8.57 9.94 -7.94
CA PRO A 22 9.97 10.21 -7.58
C PRO A 22 10.17 10.60 -6.11
N LYS A 23 9.10 11.01 -5.40
CA LYS A 23 9.17 11.58 -4.05
C LYS A 23 9.04 10.52 -2.96
N TYR A 24 8.39 9.40 -3.26
CA TYR A 24 8.15 8.34 -2.30
C TYR A 24 9.01 7.11 -2.59
N ASN A 25 9.65 6.59 -1.54
CA ASN A 25 10.34 5.31 -1.57
C ASN A 25 9.31 4.15 -1.54
N PHE A 26 8.37 4.12 -2.48
CA PHE A 26 7.36 3.08 -2.57
C PHE A 26 8.00 1.69 -2.64
N GLU A 27 9.10 1.56 -3.40
CA GLU A 27 9.92 0.35 -3.45
C GLU A 27 10.53 -0.07 -2.10
N LYS A 28 10.71 0.86 -1.15
CA LYS A 28 11.18 0.52 0.21
C LYS A 28 10.06 0.13 1.16
N LEU A 29 8.82 0.50 0.84
CA LEU A 29 7.63 0.15 1.62
C LEU A 29 7.02 -1.17 1.15
N VAL A 30 7.17 -1.48 -0.14
CA VAL A 30 6.57 -2.63 -0.81
C VAL A 30 7.59 -3.75 -0.96
N ASN A 31 7.29 -4.89 -0.37
CA ASN A 31 8.07 -6.12 -0.53
C ASN A 31 7.60 -6.95 -1.73
N ASP A 32 6.29 -6.95 -2.00
CA ASP A 32 5.65 -7.77 -3.03
C ASP A 32 4.40 -7.07 -3.55
N SER A 33 4.14 -7.20 -4.87
CA SER A 33 2.91 -6.74 -5.49
C SER A 33 2.42 -7.77 -6.50
N THR A 34 1.13 -8.12 -6.45
CA THR A 34 0.56 -9.16 -7.31
C THR A 34 -0.89 -8.84 -7.67
N ILE A 35 -1.35 -9.33 -8.83
CA ILE A 35 -2.74 -9.18 -9.27
C ILE A 35 -3.49 -10.46 -8.92
N VAL A 36 -4.57 -10.33 -8.14
CA VAL A 36 -5.46 -11.43 -7.75
C VAL A 36 -6.87 -11.09 -8.22
N GLY A 37 -7.30 -11.69 -9.33
CA GLY A 37 -8.60 -11.39 -9.95
C GLY A 37 -8.69 -9.94 -10.42
N ASP A 38 -9.58 -9.18 -9.80
CA ASP A 38 -9.79 -7.75 -10.08
C ASP A 38 -9.05 -6.81 -9.11
N PHE A 39 -8.18 -7.35 -8.24
CA PHE A 39 -7.47 -6.55 -7.24
C PHE A 39 -5.96 -6.56 -7.45
N ILE A 40 -5.32 -5.41 -7.17
CA ILE A 40 -3.89 -5.28 -6.97
C ILE A 40 -3.62 -5.43 -5.48
N VAL A 41 -2.84 -6.44 -5.11
CA VAL A 41 -2.45 -6.70 -3.73
C VAL A 41 -1.01 -6.27 -3.53
N VAL A 42 -0.81 -5.28 -2.66
CA VAL A 42 0.50 -4.74 -2.28
C VAL A 42 0.81 -5.18 -0.84
N LYS A 43 1.96 -5.81 -0.64
CA LYS A 43 2.42 -6.24 0.69
C LYS A 43 3.65 -5.46 1.10
N GLY A 44 3.59 -4.81 2.25
CA GLY A 44 4.78 -4.32 2.95
C GLY A 44 5.18 -5.25 4.08
N SER A 45 6.12 -4.81 4.91
CA SER A 45 6.65 -5.60 6.03
C SER A 45 5.64 -5.84 7.15
N ASN A 46 4.66 -4.96 7.29
CA ASN A 46 3.66 -4.96 8.36
C ASN A 46 2.27 -4.55 7.87
N PHE A 47 2.03 -4.55 6.56
CA PHE A 47 0.72 -4.24 6.00
C PHE A 47 0.45 -5.03 4.73
N LYS A 48 -0.84 -5.21 4.45
CA LYS A 48 -1.34 -5.67 3.16
C LYS A 48 -2.43 -4.72 2.71
N ALA A 49 -2.24 -4.13 1.54
CA ALA A 49 -3.17 -3.23 0.91
C ALA A 49 -3.75 -3.88 -0.35
N CYS A 50 -5.05 -3.72 -0.56
CA CYS A 50 -5.76 -4.18 -1.75
C CYS A 50 -6.37 -2.97 -2.46
N PHE A 51 -6.08 -2.85 -3.74
CA PHE A 51 -6.63 -1.82 -4.62
C PHE A 51 -7.49 -2.45 -5.69
N ASP A 52 -8.54 -1.77 -6.12
CA ASP A 52 -9.25 -2.14 -7.34
C ASP A 52 -8.35 -1.88 -8.55
N LYS A 53 -8.19 -2.85 -9.46
CA LYS A 53 -7.24 -2.70 -10.57
C LYS A 53 -7.69 -1.73 -11.66
N TYR A 54 -8.97 -1.36 -11.69
CA TYR A 54 -9.53 -0.47 -12.72
C TYR A 54 -9.61 0.97 -12.22
N SER A 55 -10.08 1.18 -11.00
CA SER A 55 -10.17 2.52 -10.40
C SER A 55 -8.90 2.95 -9.66
N LEU A 56 -8.02 2.00 -9.33
CA LEU A 56 -6.82 2.21 -8.49
C LEU A 56 -7.15 2.71 -7.07
N GLU A 57 -8.42 2.59 -6.64
CA GLU A 57 -8.84 2.99 -5.30
C GLU A 57 -8.50 1.91 -4.27
N LEU A 58 -8.11 2.34 -3.06
CA LEU A 58 -7.87 1.45 -1.94
C LEU A 58 -9.18 0.83 -1.44
N VAL A 59 -9.28 -0.49 -1.57
CA VAL A 59 -10.44 -1.30 -1.16
C VAL A 59 -10.27 -1.80 0.28
N ASN A 60 -9.08 -2.28 0.64
CA ASN A 60 -8.79 -2.76 2.00
C ASN A 60 -7.35 -2.47 2.43
N LEU A 61 -7.17 -2.22 3.72
CA LEU A 61 -5.86 -2.07 4.36
C LEU A 61 -5.83 -2.82 5.69
N ASP A 62 -5.12 -3.95 5.68
CA ASP A 62 -4.85 -4.80 6.82
C ASP A 62 -3.46 -4.46 7.39
N ILE A 63 -3.41 -4.18 8.70
CA ILE A 63 -2.17 -3.96 9.43
C ILE A 63 -1.84 -5.26 10.16
N MET A 64 -0.65 -5.80 9.87
CA MET A 64 -0.16 -7.00 10.52
C MET A 64 0.66 -6.56 11.72
N GLU A 65 0.17 -6.85 12.93
CA GLU A 65 0.99 -6.70 14.13
C GLU A 65 2.15 -7.70 14.03
N VAL A 66 3.37 -7.17 13.99
CA VAL A 66 4.57 -7.99 14.11
C VAL A 66 4.70 -8.29 15.61
N GLU A 67 4.37 -9.50 16.03
CA GLU A 67 4.75 -9.98 17.36
C GLU A 67 6.29 -9.95 17.43
N VAL A 68 6.83 -9.05 18.27
CA VAL A 68 8.27 -8.88 18.49
C VAL A 68 8.73 -9.77 19.64
#